data_AF-A0AAW9NV73-F1
#
_entry.id   AF-A0AAW9NV73-F1
#
_cell.length_a   1.000
_cell.length_b   1.000
_cell.length_c   1.000
_cell.angle_alpha   90.00
_cell.angle_beta   90.00
_cell.angle_gamma   90.00
#
_symmetry.space_group_name_H-M   'P 1'
#
loop_
_entity.id
_entity.type
_entity.pdbx_description
1 polymer ?
#
loop_
_entity_poly.entity_id
_entity_poly.type
_entity_poly.pdbx_seq_one_letter_code
_entity_poly.pdbx_strand_id
1 'polypeptide(L)'
;MEQILQQFEQNYKKIEKLAGWAVGKPIILLMASYYTARQQEVNIDELQEAIAVIKQETGFFSTLRTNVLIQYVYAMQLAGESDKKEAIHELLSNVEILRKVKFANTSYTTIAALFLTGENKEQQAQRAQLIYREMQKKHKFLTSYDDVPIAVLFALDDVDIELRVQTMRRYYDELKAEKFTQGNELQALSQILTTASIDYNEQIVPYIVAIKQQLEQAKIKVRSAFYVQLGFLVLAKINDEQLQQVIELYELFKSQKYLKWYKNQAFSIAVQQYLPKRSLDANELLSVVSMELLLQMQYAIMATTTAVAVSTSSSSD
;
A
#
# COMPACT_ATOMS: atom_id res chain seq x y z
N MET A 1 16.80 14.20 -11.59
CA MET A 1 16.00 14.38 -10.34
C MET A 1 15.06 15.58 -10.45
N GLU A 2 15.50 16.72 -10.99
CA GLU A 2 14.68 17.93 -11.13
C GLU A 2 13.40 17.73 -11.97
N GLN A 3 13.47 17.00 -13.10
CA GLN A 3 12.30 16.66 -13.91
C GLN A 3 11.24 15.87 -13.13
N ILE A 4 11.65 14.93 -12.27
CA ILE A 4 10.73 14.15 -11.43
C ILE A 4 10.00 15.07 -10.45
N LEU A 5 10.73 16.01 -9.84
CA LEU A 5 10.15 16.98 -8.93
C LEU A 5 9.14 17.91 -9.64
N GLN A 6 9.46 18.38 -10.84
CA GLN A 6 8.56 19.22 -11.64
C GLN A 6 7.28 18.48 -12.01
N GLN A 7 7.40 17.24 -12.50
CA GLN A 7 6.25 16.39 -12.82
C GLN A 7 5.40 16.10 -11.58
N PHE A 8 6.03 15.80 -10.43
CA PHE A 8 5.33 15.62 -9.17
C PHE A 8 4.56 16.88 -8.77
N GLU A 9 5.18 18.05 -8.84
CA GLU A 9 4.55 19.31 -8.46
C GLU A 9 3.36 19.66 -9.36
N GLN A 10 3.47 19.39 -10.66
CA GLN A 10 2.38 19.55 -11.63
C GLN A 10 1.20 18.64 -11.29
N ASN A 11 1.46 17.35 -11.08
CA ASN A 11 0.44 16.38 -10.67
C ASN A 11 -0.20 16.76 -9.32
N TYR A 12 0.62 17.12 -8.32
CA TYR A 12 0.17 17.58 -7.01
C TYR A 12 -0.79 18.77 -7.11
N LYS A 13 -0.40 19.82 -7.83
CA LYS A 13 -1.22 21.05 -7.99
C LYS A 13 -2.56 20.76 -8.67
N LYS A 14 -2.56 19.93 -9.71
CA LYS A 14 -3.79 19.54 -10.42
C LYS A 14 -4.74 18.76 -9.51
N ILE A 15 -4.23 17.78 -8.78
CA ILE A 15 -5.03 16.93 -7.87
C ILE A 15 -5.49 17.74 -6.66
N GLU A 16 -4.65 18.61 -6.10
CA GLU A 16 -5.02 19.49 -4.98
C GLU A 16 -6.16 20.43 -5.37
N LYS A 17 -6.14 20.99 -6.59
CA LYS A 17 -7.22 21.83 -7.09
C LYS A 17 -8.55 21.07 -7.23
N LEU A 18 -8.50 19.82 -7.70
CA LEU A 18 -9.68 18.98 -7.87
C LEU A 18 -10.24 18.50 -6.52
N ALA A 19 -9.38 17.93 -5.70
CA ALA A 19 -9.74 17.04 -4.60
C ALA A 19 -9.37 17.59 -3.22
N GLY A 20 -8.67 18.72 -3.12
CA GLY A 20 -8.14 19.24 -1.85
C GLY A 20 -9.20 19.59 -0.79
N TRP A 21 -10.45 19.81 -1.20
CA TRP A 21 -11.59 19.99 -0.30
C TRP A 21 -12.23 18.66 0.12
N ALA A 22 -12.03 17.59 -0.66
CA ALA A 22 -12.66 16.28 -0.47
C ALA A 22 -11.73 15.29 0.26
N VAL A 23 -10.42 15.34 0.00
CA VAL A 23 -9.42 14.43 0.58
C VAL A 23 -8.32 15.16 1.33
N GLY A 24 -7.82 14.50 2.38
CA GLY A 24 -6.66 14.98 3.10
C GLY A 24 -5.38 14.97 2.25
N LYS A 25 -4.45 15.86 2.57
CA LYS A 25 -3.17 16.02 1.87
C LYS A 25 -2.35 14.72 1.67
N PRO A 26 -2.31 13.75 2.61
CA PRO A 26 -1.63 12.47 2.36
C PRO A 26 -2.15 11.73 1.12
N ILE A 27 -3.45 11.81 0.85
CA ILE A 27 -4.06 11.20 -0.33
C ILE A 27 -3.61 11.94 -1.59
N ILE A 28 -3.64 13.27 -1.59
CA ILE A 28 -3.17 14.09 -2.73
C ILE A 28 -1.71 13.76 -3.08
N LEU A 29 -0.85 13.63 -2.06
CA LEU A 29 0.56 13.26 -2.23
C LEU A 29 0.73 11.85 -2.80
N LEU A 30 -0.07 10.89 -2.31
CA LEU A 30 -0.12 9.52 -2.84
C LEU A 30 -0.48 9.52 -4.33
N MET A 31 -1.59 10.19 -4.68
CA MET A 31 -2.07 10.24 -6.05
C MET A 31 -1.05 10.91 -6.99
N ALA A 32 -0.43 12.01 -6.55
CA ALA A 32 0.62 12.69 -7.30
C ALA A 32 1.86 11.80 -7.51
N SER A 33 2.27 11.06 -6.48
CA SER A 33 3.38 10.12 -6.55
C SER A 33 3.11 9.01 -7.57
N TYR A 34 1.91 8.43 -7.55
CA TYR A 34 1.49 7.37 -8.47
C TYR A 34 1.60 7.78 -9.94
N TYR A 35 1.02 8.92 -10.32
CA TYR A 35 1.12 9.40 -11.71
C TYR A 35 2.56 9.72 -12.10
N THR A 36 3.33 10.33 -11.18
CA THR A 36 4.74 10.68 -11.44
C THR A 36 5.62 9.45 -11.63
N ALA A 37 5.43 8.40 -10.82
CA ALA A 37 6.17 7.15 -10.91
C ALA A 37 5.95 6.46 -12.27
N ARG A 38 4.77 6.65 -12.86
CA ARG A 38 4.38 6.14 -14.18
C ARG A 38 4.75 7.08 -15.33
N GLN A 39 5.43 8.19 -15.04
CA GLN A 39 5.75 9.25 -16.02
C GLN A 39 4.51 9.80 -16.74
N GLN A 40 3.38 9.85 -16.02
CA GLN A 40 2.10 10.31 -16.52
C GLN A 40 1.73 11.65 -15.88
N GLU A 41 1.11 12.50 -16.68
CA GLU A 41 0.38 13.65 -16.18
C GLU A 41 -1.06 13.25 -15.88
N VAL A 42 -1.59 13.67 -14.73
CA VAL A 42 -2.99 13.40 -14.38
C VAL A 42 -3.93 14.09 -15.38
N ASN A 43 -4.82 13.29 -15.97
CA ASN A 43 -5.99 13.79 -16.70
C ASN A 43 -7.14 14.00 -15.71
N ILE A 44 -7.47 15.27 -15.44
CA ILE A 44 -8.48 15.65 -14.44
C ILE A 44 -9.89 15.31 -14.92
N ASP A 45 -10.15 15.39 -16.21
CA ASP A 45 -11.47 15.12 -16.77
C ASP A 45 -11.80 13.63 -16.66
N GLU A 46 -10.85 12.76 -17.03
CA GLU A 46 -10.99 11.30 -16.87
C GLU A 46 -11.13 10.88 -15.41
N LEU A 47 -10.38 11.52 -14.51
CA LEU A 47 -10.48 11.23 -13.07
C LEU A 47 -11.84 11.66 -12.50
N GLN A 48 -12.37 12.82 -12.91
CA GLN A 48 -13.71 13.28 -12.53
C GLN A 48 -14.80 12.36 -13.09
N GLU A 49 -14.66 11.95 -14.34
CA GLU A 49 -15.55 10.99 -14.99
C GLU A 49 -15.57 9.68 -14.20
N ALA A 50 -14.40 9.12 -13.87
CA ALA A 50 -14.29 7.89 -13.07
C ALA A 50 -14.98 8.01 -11.69
N ILE A 51 -14.79 9.13 -10.98
CA ILE A 51 -15.48 9.40 -9.71
C ILE A 51 -17.01 9.45 -9.91
N ALA A 52 -17.48 10.06 -10.99
CA ALA A 52 -18.90 10.16 -11.30
C ALA A 52 -19.51 8.78 -11.61
N VAL A 53 -18.85 7.97 -12.45
CA VAL A 53 -19.29 6.61 -12.78
C VAL A 53 -19.33 5.73 -11.52
N ILE A 54 -18.32 5.81 -10.64
CA ILE A 54 -18.36 5.12 -9.34
C ILE A 54 -19.64 5.47 -8.58
N LYS A 55 -20.00 6.74 -8.48
CA LYS A 55 -21.21 7.16 -7.74
C LYS A 55 -22.51 6.72 -8.40
N GLN A 56 -22.52 6.64 -9.74
CA GLN A 56 -23.69 6.23 -10.51
C GLN A 56 -23.94 4.72 -10.42
N GLU A 57 -22.87 3.92 -10.53
CA GLU A 57 -22.94 2.45 -10.59
C GLU A 57 -22.91 1.80 -9.19
N THR A 58 -22.78 2.58 -8.11
CA THR A 58 -22.80 2.07 -6.73
C THR A 58 -23.97 2.59 -5.90
N GLY A 59 -24.54 1.68 -5.10
CA GLY A 59 -25.56 2.03 -4.12
C GLY A 59 -25.06 2.96 -3.01
N PHE A 60 -25.98 3.64 -2.34
CA PHE A 60 -25.68 4.65 -1.31
C PHE A 60 -24.80 4.15 -0.16
N PHE A 61 -24.90 2.87 0.20
CA PHE A 61 -24.14 2.24 1.29
C PHE A 61 -22.86 1.54 0.82
N SER A 62 -22.52 1.63 -0.47
CA SER A 62 -21.29 1.02 -0.98
C SER A 62 -20.06 1.64 -0.32
N THR A 63 -19.14 0.81 0.15
CA THR A 63 -17.86 1.27 0.70
C THR A 63 -17.02 1.98 -0.36
N LEU A 64 -17.09 1.53 -1.62
CA LEU A 64 -16.44 2.20 -2.75
C LEU A 64 -16.95 3.63 -2.97
N ARG A 65 -18.22 3.89 -2.63
CA ARG A 65 -18.84 5.23 -2.74
C ARG A 65 -18.51 6.12 -1.55
N THR A 66 -18.57 5.55 -0.35
CA THR A 66 -18.60 6.29 0.91
C THR A 66 -17.22 6.51 1.51
N ASN A 67 -16.27 5.61 1.26
CA ASN A 67 -14.89 5.79 1.67
C ASN A 67 -14.14 6.60 0.60
N VAL A 68 -13.91 7.89 0.87
CA VAL A 68 -13.32 8.83 -0.09
C VAL A 68 -11.91 8.41 -0.52
N LEU A 69 -11.11 7.82 0.37
CA LEU A 69 -9.80 7.30 -0.01
C LEU A 69 -9.93 6.18 -1.06
N ILE A 70 -10.78 5.18 -0.80
CA ILE A 70 -10.98 4.06 -1.73
C ILE A 70 -11.56 4.57 -3.05
N GLN A 71 -12.54 5.46 -3.00
CA GLN A 71 -13.14 6.07 -4.18
C GLN A 71 -12.09 6.74 -5.08
N TYR A 72 -11.28 7.65 -4.52
CA TYR A 72 -10.33 8.42 -5.32
C TYR A 72 -9.17 7.56 -5.83
N VAL A 73 -8.67 6.63 -5.02
CA VAL A 73 -7.61 5.71 -5.44
C VAL A 73 -8.11 4.78 -6.57
N TYR A 74 -9.32 4.22 -6.43
CA TYR A 74 -9.89 3.40 -7.49
C TYR A 74 -10.21 4.20 -8.75
N ALA A 75 -10.70 5.44 -8.60
CA ALA A 75 -10.94 6.32 -9.73
C ALA A 75 -9.66 6.61 -10.55
N MET A 76 -8.48 6.65 -9.92
CA MET A 76 -7.23 6.76 -10.66
C MET A 76 -6.87 5.52 -11.47
N GLN A 77 -7.26 4.33 -11.01
CA GLN A 77 -7.06 3.09 -11.75
C GLN A 77 -8.02 3.01 -12.94
N LEU A 78 -9.26 3.49 -12.76
CA LEU A 78 -10.26 3.60 -13.83
C LEU A 78 -10.00 4.75 -14.81
N ALA A 79 -9.17 5.73 -14.44
CA ALA A 79 -8.79 6.82 -15.33
C ALA A 79 -7.93 6.24 -16.47
N GLY A 80 -8.50 6.21 -17.67
CA GLY A 80 -7.94 5.54 -18.85
C GLY A 80 -8.59 4.19 -19.18
N GLU A 81 -9.49 3.67 -18.33
CA GLU A 81 -10.26 2.47 -18.65
C GLU A 81 -11.40 2.81 -19.63
N SER A 82 -11.52 1.96 -20.65
CA SER A 82 -12.50 2.08 -21.73
C SER A 82 -13.90 1.73 -21.23
N ASP A 83 -14.05 0.66 -20.44
CA ASP A 83 -15.32 0.24 -19.84
C ASP A 83 -15.26 0.35 -18.31
N LYS A 84 -15.34 1.59 -17.82
CA LYS A 84 -15.32 1.89 -16.38
C LYS A 84 -16.47 1.21 -15.63
N LYS A 85 -17.61 1.02 -16.30
CA LYS A 85 -18.81 0.42 -15.70
C LYS A 85 -18.58 -1.06 -15.44
N GLU A 86 -18.09 -1.80 -16.43
CA GLU A 86 -17.78 -3.22 -16.27
C GLU A 86 -16.71 -3.43 -15.18
N ALA A 87 -15.66 -2.61 -15.16
CA ALA A 87 -14.64 -2.69 -14.11
C ALA A 87 -15.22 -2.45 -12.69
N ILE A 88 -16.18 -1.54 -12.53
CA ILE A 88 -16.87 -1.35 -11.24
C ILE A 88 -17.72 -2.56 -10.88
N HIS A 89 -18.48 -3.11 -11.83
CA HIS A 89 -19.29 -4.31 -11.60
C HIS A 89 -18.44 -5.52 -11.24
N GLU A 90 -17.30 -5.69 -11.91
CA GLU A 90 -16.33 -6.74 -11.60
C GLU A 90 -15.81 -6.61 -10.17
N LEU A 91 -15.41 -5.41 -9.75
CA LEU A 91 -14.99 -5.16 -8.37
C LEU A 91 -16.09 -5.49 -7.36
N LEU A 92 -17.34 -5.07 -7.61
CA LEU A 92 -18.46 -5.37 -6.72
C LEU A 92 -18.74 -6.89 -6.66
N SER A 93 -18.63 -7.59 -7.78
CA SER A 93 -18.72 -9.05 -7.83
C SER A 93 -17.62 -9.71 -7.00
N ASN A 94 -16.38 -9.24 -7.14
CA ASN A 94 -15.23 -9.70 -6.36
C ASN A 94 -15.44 -9.49 -4.84
N VAL A 95 -16.03 -8.36 -4.43
CA VAL A 95 -16.40 -8.12 -3.02
C VAL A 95 -17.39 -9.19 -2.54
N GLU A 96 -18.40 -9.53 -3.33
CA GLU A 96 -19.37 -10.57 -2.96
C GLU A 96 -18.72 -11.97 -2.91
N ILE A 97 -17.75 -12.27 -3.79
CA ILE A 97 -16.96 -13.51 -3.71
C ILE A 97 -16.23 -13.61 -2.37
N LEU A 98 -15.55 -12.53 -1.92
CA LEU A 98 -14.87 -12.50 -0.63
C LEU A 98 -15.86 -12.63 0.55
N ARG A 99 -17.04 -12.02 0.45
CA ARG A 99 -18.09 -12.14 1.47
C ARG A 99 -18.63 -13.58 1.59
N LYS A 100 -18.79 -14.29 0.47
CA LYS A 100 -19.24 -15.70 0.45
C LYS A 100 -18.29 -16.62 1.22
N VAL A 101 -16.98 -16.33 1.22
CA VAL A 101 -15.98 -17.08 2.00
C VAL A 101 -15.83 -16.60 3.44
N LYS A 102 -16.72 -15.70 3.91
CA LYS A 102 -16.84 -15.19 5.29
C LYS A 102 -15.91 -14.03 5.65
N PHE A 103 -15.33 -13.32 4.69
CA PHE A 103 -14.73 -12.01 5.00
C PHE A 103 -15.82 -10.99 5.34
N ALA A 104 -15.58 -10.17 6.37
CA ALA A 104 -16.50 -9.12 6.79
C ALA A 104 -16.64 -8.04 5.70
N ASN A 105 -17.78 -7.35 5.65
CA ASN A 105 -17.95 -6.23 4.72
C ASN A 105 -17.24 -4.97 5.26
N THR A 106 -15.98 -4.78 4.90
CA THR A 106 -15.14 -3.68 5.37
C THR A 106 -14.44 -2.97 4.22
N SER A 107 -13.87 -1.79 4.50
CA SER A 107 -12.98 -1.07 3.58
C SER A 107 -11.81 -1.93 3.10
N TYR A 108 -11.27 -2.79 3.97
CA TYR A 108 -10.18 -3.70 3.61
C TYR A 108 -10.65 -4.79 2.64
N THR A 109 -11.88 -5.30 2.78
CA THR A 109 -12.44 -6.28 1.83
C THR A 109 -12.66 -5.67 0.45
N THR A 110 -13.09 -4.41 0.37
CA THR A 110 -13.18 -3.69 -0.91
C THR A 110 -11.81 -3.52 -1.56
N ILE A 111 -10.77 -3.21 -0.77
CA ILE A 111 -9.39 -3.13 -1.29
C ILE A 111 -8.91 -4.51 -1.75
N ALA A 112 -9.15 -5.55 -0.96
CA ALA A 112 -8.75 -6.92 -1.27
C ALA A 112 -9.40 -7.44 -2.56
N ALA A 113 -10.63 -7.03 -2.86
CA ALA A 113 -11.35 -7.42 -4.06
C ALA A 113 -10.69 -6.92 -5.36
N LEU A 114 -9.85 -5.89 -5.31
CA LEU A 114 -9.05 -5.43 -6.46
C LEU A 114 -8.02 -6.46 -6.93
N PHE A 115 -7.61 -7.38 -6.05
CA PHE A 115 -6.60 -8.40 -6.35
C PHE A 115 -7.19 -9.70 -6.89
N LEU A 116 -8.52 -9.87 -6.81
CA LEU A 116 -9.16 -11.04 -7.42
C LEU A 116 -9.20 -10.86 -8.93
N THR A 117 -8.26 -11.51 -9.62
CA THR A 117 -8.08 -11.43 -11.07
C THR A 117 -8.12 -12.81 -11.70
N GLY A 118 -8.40 -12.86 -13.01
CA GLY A 118 -8.44 -14.12 -13.77
C GLY A 118 -9.72 -14.92 -13.55
N GLU A 119 -9.71 -16.19 -13.97
CA GLU A 119 -10.90 -17.05 -13.98
C GLU A 119 -11.15 -17.81 -12.67
N ASN A 120 -10.15 -17.92 -11.78
CA ASN A 120 -10.22 -18.75 -10.56
C ASN A 120 -10.48 -17.95 -9.28
N LYS A 121 -11.22 -16.84 -9.37
CA LYS A 121 -11.45 -15.88 -8.26
C LYS A 121 -12.06 -16.52 -7.01
N GLU A 122 -13.00 -17.46 -7.16
CA GLU A 122 -13.59 -18.19 -6.04
C GLU A 122 -12.57 -19.06 -5.31
N GLN A 123 -11.69 -19.73 -6.06
CA GLN A 123 -10.61 -20.54 -5.47
C GLN A 123 -9.59 -19.65 -4.75
N GLN A 124 -9.19 -18.53 -5.37
CA GLN A 124 -8.33 -17.52 -4.74
C GLN A 124 -8.96 -17.02 -3.43
N ALA A 125 -10.24 -16.69 -3.42
CA ALA A 125 -10.95 -16.23 -2.22
C ALA A 125 -11.00 -17.31 -1.12
N GLN A 126 -11.29 -18.57 -1.46
CA GLN A 126 -11.27 -19.68 -0.51
C GLN A 126 -9.89 -19.88 0.10
N ARG A 127 -8.85 -19.85 -0.74
CA ARG A 127 -7.45 -19.96 -0.33
C ARG A 127 -7.02 -18.78 0.55
N ALA A 128 -7.42 -17.55 0.22
CA ALA A 128 -7.21 -16.37 1.04
C ALA A 128 -7.82 -16.53 2.44
N GLN A 129 -9.02 -17.10 2.52
CA GLN A 129 -9.67 -17.37 3.80
C GLN A 129 -8.92 -18.41 4.64
N LEU A 130 -8.28 -19.40 4.01
CA LEU A 130 -7.41 -20.37 4.70
C LEU A 130 -6.14 -19.68 5.21
N ILE A 131 -5.47 -18.89 4.37
CA ILE A 131 -4.28 -18.11 4.75
C ILE A 131 -4.59 -17.20 5.94
N TYR A 132 -5.68 -16.42 5.86
CA TYR A 132 -6.10 -15.52 6.93
C TYR A 132 -6.34 -16.26 8.26
N ARG A 133 -6.94 -17.46 8.21
CA ARG A 133 -7.14 -18.29 9.41
C ARG A 133 -5.82 -18.83 9.96
N GLU A 134 -4.89 -19.25 9.11
CA GLU A 134 -3.58 -19.70 9.57
C GLU A 134 -2.78 -18.54 10.20
N MET A 135 -2.85 -17.34 9.64
CA MET A 135 -2.31 -16.12 10.26
C MET A 135 -2.93 -15.90 11.64
N GLN A 136 -4.26 -15.91 11.77
CA GLN A 136 -4.93 -15.77 13.07
C GLN A 136 -4.53 -16.84 14.09
N LYS A 137 -4.36 -18.10 13.66
CA LYS A 137 -3.94 -19.20 14.55
C LYS A 137 -2.54 -18.94 15.12
N LYS A 138 -1.59 -18.54 14.28
CA LYS A 138 -0.19 -18.31 14.68
C LYS A 138 0.03 -16.92 15.30
N HIS A 139 -0.87 -15.97 15.06
CA HIS A 139 -0.73 -14.54 15.41
C HIS A 139 -2.02 -13.91 15.96
N LYS A 140 -2.65 -14.56 16.95
CA LYS A 140 -3.96 -14.16 17.49
C LYS A 140 -4.13 -12.68 17.86
N PHE A 141 -3.05 -11.99 18.26
CA PHE A 141 -3.10 -10.59 18.68
C PHE A 141 -2.64 -9.58 17.60
N LEU A 142 -2.08 -10.07 16.50
CA LEU A 142 -1.54 -9.24 15.43
C LEU A 142 -2.44 -9.29 14.19
N THR A 143 -3.17 -10.39 13.96
CA THR A 143 -4.00 -10.52 12.76
C THR A 143 -5.37 -9.88 12.93
N SER A 144 -5.70 -8.91 12.09
CA SER A 144 -6.99 -8.20 12.11
C SER A 144 -7.55 -7.97 10.71
N TYR A 145 -8.66 -7.22 10.59
CA TYR A 145 -9.32 -6.99 9.29
C TYR A 145 -8.42 -6.28 8.26
N ASP A 146 -7.39 -5.57 8.72
CA ASP A 146 -6.34 -4.97 7.89
C ASP A 146 -5.48 -6.01 7.15
N ASP A 147 -5.45 -7.27 7.60
CA ASP A 147 -4.71 -8.35 6.93
C ASP A 147 -5.50 -9.08 5.83
N VAL A 148 -6.76 -8.70 5.57
CA VAL A 148 -7.56 -9.33 4.48
C VAL A 148 -6.90 -9.12 3.09
N PRO A 149 -6.44 -7.91 2.72
CA PRO A 149 -5.83 -7.69 1.41
C PRO A 149 -4.54 -8.50 1.20
N ILE A 150 -3.69 -8.64 2.22
CA ILE A 150 -2.46 -9.43 2.11
C ILE A 150 -2.77 -10.94 1.99
N ALA A 151 -3.81 -11.42 2.68
CA ALA A 151 -4.25 -12.80 2.55
C ALA A 151 -4.75 -13.11 1.13
N VAL A 152 -5.43 -12.18 0.47
CA VAL A 152 -5.83 -12.31 -0.94
C VAL A 152 -4.62 -12.28 -1.86
N LEU A 153 -3.66 -11.35 -1.64
CA LEU A 153 -2.43 -11.30 -2.43
C LEU A 153 -1.63 -12.60 -2.33
N PHE A 154 -1.49 -13.17 -1.13
CA PHE A 154 -0.82 -14.46 -0.92
C PHE A 154 -1.56 -15.65 -1.53
N ALA A 155 -2.86 -15.52 -1.80
CA ALA A 155 -3.67 -16.55 -2.41
C ALA A 155 -3.52 -16.63 -3.94
N LEU A 156 -2.87 -15.63 -4.56
CA LEU A 156 -2.61 -15.62 -6.01
C LEU A 156 -1.65 -16.75 -6.42
N ASP A 157 -0.74 -17.15 -5.53
CA ASP A 157 0.17 -18.25 -5.76
C ASP A 157 -0.25 -19.50 -4.96
N ASP A 158 -0.19 -20.66 -5.62
CA ASP A 158 -0.51 -21.95 -5.01
C ASP A 158 0.72 -22.59 -4.33
N VAL A 159 1.10 -22.02 -3.19
CA VAL A 159 2.24 -22.46 -2.37
C VAL A 159 1.81 -23.02 -1.01
N ASP A 160 2.74 -23.54 -0.22
CA ASP A 160 2.43 -24.00 1.14
C ASP A 160 2.03 -22.82 2.05
N ILE A 161 0.80 -22.88 2.57
CA ILE A 161 0.23 -21.83 3.44
C ILE A 161 0.93 -21.81 4.80
N GLU A 162 1.19 -22.99 5.37
CA GLU A 162 1.73 -23.07 6.71
C GLU A 162 3.17 -22.55 6.75
N LEU A 163 3.99 -22.99 5.80
CA LEU A 163 5.37 -22.53 5.63
C LEU A 163 5.42 -21.02 5.41
N ARG A 164 4.54 -20.47 4.56
CA ARG A 164 4.46 -19.01 4.34
C ARG A 164 4.21 -18.25 5.66
N VAL A 165 3.23 -18.68 6.45
CA VAL A 165 2.92 -18.03 7.75
C VAL A 165 4.06 -18.23 8.76
N GLN A 166 4.73 -19.39 8.76
CA GLN A 166 5.90 -19.64 9.61
C GLN A 166 7.07 -18.72 9.24
N THR A 167 7.38 -18.57 7.95
CA THR A 167 8.45 -17.70 7.46
C THR A 167 8.17 -16.23 7.76
N MET A 168 6.93 -15.78 7.54
CA MET A 168 6.49 -14.44 7.94
C MET A 168 6.72 -14.18 9.43
N ARG A 169 6.35 -15.14 10.30
CA ARG A 169 6.59 -15.03 11.74
C ARG A 169 8.07 -14.94 12.07
N ARG A 170 8.88 -15.76 11.42
CA ARG A 170 10.33 -15.77 11.66
C ARG A 170 10.94 -14.40 11.36
N TYR A 171 10.59 -13.78 10.23
CA TYR A 171 11.03 -12.42 9.93
C TYR A 171 10.56 -11.41 10.99
N TYR A 172 9.30 -11.49 11.43
CA TYR A 172 8.79 -10.60 12.49
C TYR A 172 9.60 -10.71 13.79
N ASP A 173 9.85 -11.94 14.26
CA ASP A 173 10.57 -12.19 15.52
C ASP A 173 12.03 -11.75 15.44
N GLU A 174 12.70 -12.01 14.33
CA GLU A 174 14.10 -11.60 14.11
C GLU A 174 14.23 -10.07 13.99
N LEU A 175 13.35 -9.40 13.24
CA LEU A 175 13.35 -7.93 13.16
C LEU A 175 13.08 -7.30 14.53
N LYS A 176 12.17 -7.90 15.33
CA LYS A 176 11.94 -7.48 16.71
C LYS A 176 13.20 -7.64 17.57
N ALA A 177 13.95 -8.73 17.41
CA ALA A 177 15.23 -8.93 18.11
C ALA A 177 16.27 -7.86 17.71
N GLU A 178 16.25 -7.42 16.45
CA GLU A 178 17.02 -6.30 15.92
C GLU A 178 16.47 -4.90 16.30
N LYS A 179 15.61 -4.85 17.33
CA LYS A 179 15.05 -3.61 17.93
C LYS A 179 14.16 -2.80 16.98
N PHE A 180 13.55 -3.43 15.98
CA PHE A 180 12.45 -2.81 15.26
C PHE A 180 11.24 -2.68 16.19
N THR A 181 10.56 -1.53 16.11
CA THR A 181 9.40 -1.23 16.97
C THR A 181 8.26 -2.17 16.61
N GLN A 182 7.72 -2.86 17.60
CA GLN A 182 6.58 -3.76 17.43
C GLN A 182 5.31 -2.98 17.06
N GLY A 183 4.47 -3.57 16.22
CA GLY A 183 3.20 -2.99 15.77
C GLY A 183 2.82 -3.51 14.39
N ASN A 184 1.75 -2.93 13.83
CA ASN A 184 1.23 -3.31 12.52
C ASN A 184 2.27 -3.05 11.41
N GLU A 185 3.12 -2.03 11.55
CA GLU A 185 4.17 -1.75 10.57
C GLU A 185 5.25 -2.83 10.50
N LEU A 186 5.58 -3.44 11.64
CA LEU A 186 6.56 -4.53 11.68
C LEU A 186 5.97 -5.81 11.06
N GLN A 187 4.68 -6.05 11.29
CA GLN A 187 3.94 -7.13 10.65
C GLN A 187 3.85 -6.91 9.13
N ALA A 188 3.49 -5.71 8.68
CA ALA A 188 3.47 -5.36 7.27
C ALA A 188 4.85 -5.57 6.62
N LEU A 189 5.93 -5.17 7.28
CA LEU A 189 7.28 -5.46 6.80
C LEU A 189 7.52 -6.97 6.66
N SER A 190 7.22 -7.78 7.69
CA SER A 190 7.39 -9.24 7.60
C SER A 190 6.58 -9.88 6.46
N GLN A 191 5.39 -9.34 6.18
CA GLN A 191 4.54 -9.78 5.06
C GLN A 191 5.18 -9.47 3.71
N ILE A 192 5.69 -8.24 3.51
CA ILE A 192 6.43 -7.83 2.31
C ILE A 192 7.64 -8.73 2.08
N LEU A 193 8.41 -9.05 3.11
CA LEU A 193 9.59 -9.90 2.94
C LEU A 193 9.24 -11.34 2.53
N THR A 194 8.03 -11.78 2.85
CA THR A 194 7.50 -13.11 2.53
C THR A 194 6.83 -13.16 1.15
N THR A 195 6.59 -12.01 0.47
CA THR A 195 6.04 -12.04 -0.89
C THR A 195 7.05 -12.61 -1.90
N ALA A 196 8.35 -12.33 -1.72
CA ALA A 196 9.38 -12.80 -2.65
C ALA A 196 9.65 -14.30 -2.57
N SER A 197 9.47 -14.91 -1.39
CA SER A 197 9.63 -16.35 -1.20
C SER A 197 8.94 -16.82 0.08
N ILE A 198 8.40 -18.04 0.06
CA ILE A 198 7.96 -18.73 1.27
C ILE A 198 9.12 -19.32 2.06
N ASP A 199 10.28 -19.51 1.43
CA ASP A 199 11.47 -20.02 2.09
C ASP A 199 12.18 -18.88 2.82
N TYR A 200 12.51 -19.13 4.08
CA TYR A 200 13.25 -18.18 4.88
C TYR A 200 14.67 -17.97 4.33
N ASN A 201 15.08 -16.71 4.24
CA ASN A 201 16.42 -16.30 3.86
C ASN A 201 17.08 -15.52 5.00
N GLU A 202 18.12 -16.11 5.58
CA GLU A 202 18.88 -15.55 6.70
C GLU A 202 19.59 -14.23 6.41
N GLN A 203 19.78 -13.88 5.13
CA GLN A 203 20.46 -12.66 4.73
C GLN A 203 19.53 -11.44 4.71
N ILE A 204 18.20 -11.63 4.72
CA ILE A 204 17.23 -10.53 4.58
C ILE A 204 17.22 -9.61 5.80
N VAL A 205 17.20 -10.15 7.03
CA VAL A 205 17.17 -9.33 8.25
C VAL A 205 18.47 -8.53 8.43
N PRO A 206 19.68 -9.13 8.31
CA PRO A 206 20.94 -8.38 8.32
C PRO A 206 20.98 -7.27 7.27
N TYR A 207 20.45 -7.53 6.08
CA TYR A 207 20.43 -6.55 5.00
C TYR A 207 19.50 -5.36 5.29
N ILE A 208 18.32 -5.58 5.87
CA ILE A 208 17.44 -4.51 6.36
C ILE A 208 18.11 -3.68 7.45
N VAL A 209 18.80 -4.34 8.38
CA VAL A 209 19.56 -3.66 9.44
C VAL A 209 20.65 -2.77 8.84
N ALA A 210 21.36 -3.25 7.81
CA ALA A 210 22.35 -2.45 7.10
C ALA A 210 21.73 -1.21 6.43
N ILE A 211 20.60 -1.34 5.72
CA ILE A 211 19.88 -0.20 5.14
C ILE A 211 19.48 0.80 6.24
N LYS A 212 18.94 0.32 7.36
CA LYS A 212 18.58 1.16 8.51
C LYS A 212 19.78 1.94 9.04
N GLN A 213 20.92 1.28 9.21
CA GLN A 213 22.15 1.93 9.69
C GLN A 213 22.66 2.99 8.73
N GLN A 214 22.66 2.72 7.41
CA GLN A 214 23.08 3.71 6.41
C GLN A 214 22.16 4.95 6.40
N LEU A 215 20.84 4.76 6.52
CA LEU A 215 19.89 5.87 6.68
C LEU A 215 20.17 6.68 7.95
N GLU A 216 20.45 6.02 9.07
CA GLU A 216 20.78 6.67 10.35
C GLU A 216 22.10 7.45 10.28
N GLN A 217 23.11 6.93 9.57
CA GLN A 217 24.37 7.64 9.27
C GLN A 217 24.14 8.89 8.42
N ALA A 218 23.19 8.82 7.47
CA ALA A 218 22.70 9.98 6.72
C ALA A 218 21.80 10.93 7.53
N LYS A 219 21.68 10.73 8.86
CA LYS A 219 20.84 11.51 9.80
C LYS A 219 19.33 11.39 9.51
N ILE A 220 18.91 10.32 8.84
CA ILE A 220 17.51 9.99 8.59
C ILE A 220 17.07 8.97 9.65
N LYS A 221 16.34 9.46 10.67
CA LYS A 221 15.81 8.57 11.72
C LYS A 221 14.75 7.64 11.12
N VAL A 222 15.03 6.34 11.13
CA VAL A 222 14.09 5.30 10.72
C VAL A 222 13.00 5.13 11.78
N ARG A 223 11.74 5.30 11.36
CA ARG A 223 10.52 5.15 12.20
C ARG A 223 9.72 3.94 11.70
N SER A 224 8.76 3.44 12.49
CA SER A 224 7.85 2.36 12.07
C SER A 224 7.19 2.65 10.72
N ALA A 225 6.78 3.90 10.50
CA ALA A 225 6.18 4.36 9.25
C ALA A 225 7.08 4.24 7.99
N PHE A 226 8.36 3.90 8.11
CA PHE A 226 9.27 3.65 6.98
C PHE A 226 9.41 2.15 6.67
N TYR A 227 8.92 1.26 7.54
CA TYR A 227 9.21 -0.17 7.47
C TYR A 227 8.74 -0.78 6.16
N VAL A 228 7.56 -0.39 5.67
CA VAL A 228 7.06 -0.86 4.37
C VAL A 228 8.01 -0.48 3.23
N GLN A 229 8.49 0.75 3.22
CA GLN A 229 9.45 1.21 2.21
C GLN A 229 10.77 0.44 2.31
N LEU A 230 11.27 0.14 3.53
CA LEU A 230 12.46 -0.70 3.70
C LEU A 230 12.24 -2.09 3.09
N GLY A 231 11.06 -2.69 3.29
CA GLY A 231 10.69 -3.96 2.68
C GLY A 231 10.80 -3.91 1.16
N PHE A 232 10.26 -2.88 0.51
CA PHE A 232 10.36 -2.74 -0.94
C PHE A 232 11.79 -2.52 -1.44
N LEU A 233 12.62 -1.75 -0.72
CA LEU A 233 14.04 -1.59 -1.06
C LEU A 233 14.79 -2.93 -1.02
N VAL A 234 14.44 -3.80 -0.07
CA VAL A 234 15.01 -5.16 0.04
C VAL A 234 14.56 -6.05 -1.10
N LEU A 235 13.26 -6.06 -1.43
CA LEU A 235 12.76 -6.83 -2.57
C LEU A 235 13.41 -6.37 -3.88
N ALA A 236 13.67 -5.07 -4.00
CA ALA A 236 14.38 -4.50 -5.13
C ALA A 236 15.89 -4.75 -5.13
N LYS A 237 16.45 -5.39 -4.09
CA LYS A 237 17.88 -5.75 -3.95
C LYS A 237 18.81 -4.58 -4.27
N ILE A 238 18.58 -3.44 -3.62
CA ILE A 238 19.36 -2.23 -3.84
C ILE A 238 20.80 -2.33 -3.32
N ASN A 239 21.77 -1.76 -4.01
CA ASN A 239 23.13 -1.60 -3.47
C ASN A 239 23.29 -0.22 -2.78
N ASP A 240 24.48 0.07 -2.26
CA ASP A 240 24.77 1.31 -1.54
C ASP A 240 24.60 2.56 -2.43
N GLU A 241 25.02 2.50 -3.69
CA GLU A 241 24.85 3.60 -4.66
C GLU A 241 23.35 3.90 -4.88
N GLN A 242 22.55 2.85 -4.99
CA GLN A 242 21.12 2.94 -5.17
C GLN A 242 20.42 3.48 -3.91
N LEU A 243 20.86 3.08 -2.72
CA LEU A 243 20.36 3.66 -1.47
C LEU A 243 20.70 5.15 -1.39
N GLN A 244 21.90 5.55 -1.83
CA GLN A 244 22.31 6.95 -1.87
C GLN A 244 21.40 7.78 -2.78
N GLN A 245 20.99 7.25 -3.95
CA GLN A 245 20.01 7.91 -4.83
C GLN A 245 18.64 8.09 -4.16
N VAL A 246 18.18 7.10 -3.37
CA VAL A 246 16.94 7.21 -2.60
C VAL A 246 17.05 8.28 -1.51
N ILE A 247 18.21 8.38 -0.84
CA ILE A 247 18.50 9.42 0.16
C ILE A 247 18.46 10.81 -0.49
N GLU A 248 19.07 10.98 -1.66
CA GLU A 248 19.07 12.25 -2.41
C GLU A 248 17.65 12.65 -2.82
N LEU A 249 16.85 11.70 -3.33
CA LEU A 249 15.44 11.94 -3.64
C LEU A 249 14.64 12.31 -2.38
N TYR A 250 14.88 11.64 -1.26
CA TYR A 250 14.23 11.95 0.00
C TYR A 250 14.52 13.38 0.46
N GLU A 251 15.79 13.80 0.43
CA GLU A 251 16.18 15.16 0.79
C GLU A 251 15.56 16.20 -0.14
N LEU A 252 15.55 15.93 -1.46
CA LEU A 252 14.92 16.78 -2.46
C LEU A 252 13.41 16.96 -2.22
N PHE A 253 12.68 15.88 -1.91
CA PHE A 253 11.25 15.95 -1.63
C PHE A 253 10.97 16.58 -0.26
N LYS A 254 11.78 16.25 0.76
CA LYS A 254 11.64 16.82 2.11
C LYS A 254 11.86 18.33 2.13
N SER A 255 12.70 18.88 1.25
CA SER A 255 12.95 20.32 1.16
C SER A 255 11.78 21.11 0.54
N GLN A 256 10.82 20.43 -0.09
CA GLN A 256 9.69 21.11 -0.72
C GLN A 256 8.71 21.64 0.33
N LYS A 257 8.23 22.88 0.14
CA LYS A 257 7.31 23.53 1.09
C LYS A 257 6.07 22.69 1.38
N TYR A 258 5.50 22.04 0.36
CA TYR A 258 4.31 21.22 0.50
C TYR A 258 4.58 19.86 1.21
N LEU A 259 5.84 19.43 1.33
CA LEU A 259 6.23 18.18 2.00
C LEU A 259 7.00 18.39 3.33
N LYS A 260 7.28 19.64 3.72
CA LYS A 260 8.06 19.99 4.92
C LYS A 260 7.61 19.24 6.19
N TRP A 261 6.30 19.06 6.37
CA TRP A 261 5.70 18.38 7.52
C TRP A 261 5.32 16.91 7.25
N TYR A 262 5.48 16.44 6.01
CA TYR A 262 5.06 15.13 5.52
C TYR A 262 6.29 14.25 5.23
N LYS A 263 7.18 14.14 6.22
CA LYS A 263 8.47 13.43 6.07
C LYS A 263 8.30 11.95 5.72
N ASN A 264 7.25 11.30 6.24
CA ASN A 264 6.97 9.90 5.91
C ASN A 264 6.57 9.75 4.44
N GLN A 265 5.70 10.65 3.96
CA GLN A 265 5.30 10.68 2.56
C GLN A 265 6.48 11.03 1.66
N ALA A 266 7.35 11.96 2.04
CA ALA A 266 8.55 12.28 1.27
C ALA A 266 9.47 11.06 1.08
N PHE A 267 9.64 10.22 2.12
CA PHE A 267 10.41 8.98 2.01
C PHE A 267 9.72 7.95 1.11
N SER A 268 8.40 7.79 1.27
CA SER A 268 7.61 6.92 0.40
C SER A 268 7.67 7.35 -1.07
N ILE A 269 7.54 8.64 -1.35
CA ILE A 269 7.66 9.20 -2.69
C ILE A 269 9.06 8.91 -3.24
N ALA A 270 10.12 9.15 -2.47
CA ALA A 270 11.49 8.89 -2.92
C ALA A 270 11.70 7.43 -3.35
N VAL A 271 11.19 6.49 -2.56
CA VAL A 271 11.23 5.05 -2.85
C VAL A 271 10.41 4.72 -4.10
N GLN A 272 9.19 5.26 -4.22
CA GLN A 272 8.33 5.09 -5.40
C GLN A 272 8.92 5.63 -6.69
N GLN A 273 9.61 6.77 -6.65
CA GLN A 273 10.24 7.33 -7.85
C GLN A 273 11.53 6.61 -8.24
N TYR A 274 12.06 5.78 -7.33
CA TYR A 274 13.25 4.97 -7.56
C TYR A 274 12.90 3.59 -8.14
N LEU A 275 11.93 2.87 -7.56
CA LEU A 275 11.63 1.46 -7.91
C LEU A 275 11.32 1.18 -9.40
N PRO A 276 10.49 1.99 -10.11
CA PRO A 276 10.15 1.75 -11.52
C PRO A 276 11.34 1.87 -12.49
N LYS A 277 12.48 2.42 -12.04
CA LYS A 277 13.69 2.54 -12.87
C LYS A 277 14.47 1.24 -12.97
N ARG A 278 14.08 0.21 -12.23
CA ARG A 278 14.68 -1.12 -12.33
C ARG A 278 13.72 -2.05 -13.08
N SER A 279 14.30 -2.91 -13.90
CA SER A 279 13.65 -3.98 -14.64
C SER A 279 13.07 -5.05 -13.70
N LEU A 280 12.06 -4.67 -12.91
CA LEU A 280 11.08 -5.61 -12.41
C LEU A 280 10.24 -6.04 -13.62
N ASP A 281 9.96 -7.33 -13.75
CA ASP A 281 9.01 -7.79 -14.76
C ASP A 281 7.67 -7.07 -14.55
N ALA A 282 6.90 -6.84 -15.61
CA ALA A 282 5.66 -6.08 -15.56
C ALA A 282 4.71 -6.61 -14.47
N ASN A 283 4.70 -7.93 -14.26
CA ASN A 283 3.90 -8.59 -13.22
C ASN A 283 4.43 -8.35 -11.79
N GLU A 284 5.75 -8.31 -11.59
CA GLU A 284 6.38 -7.97 -10.31
C GLU A 284 6.21 -6.49 -9.97
N LEU A 285 6.29 -5.61 -10.98
CA LEU A 285 6.05 -4.18 -10.80
C LEU A 285 4.58 -3.89 -10.48
N LEU A 286 3.64 -4.57 -11.14
CA LEU A 286 2.21 -4.46 -10.85
C LEU A 286 1.86 -4.99 -9.46
N SER A 287 2.47 -6.09 -9.00
CA SER A 287 2.25 -6.61 -7.65
C SER A 287 2.86 -5.71 -6.57
N VAL A 288 4.05 -5.15 -6.80
CA VAL A 288 4.71 -4.18 -5.90
C VAL A 288 3.94 -2.87 -5.82
N VAL A 289 3.50 -2.30 -6.95
CA VAL A 289 2.72 -1.06 -6.99
C VAL A 289 1.33 -1.27 -6.36
N SER A 290 0.70 -2.42 -6.60
CA SER A 290 -0.60 -2.74 -5.98
C SER A 290 -0.47 -3.00 -4.48
N MET A 291 0.60 -3.67 -4.04
CA MET A 291 0.91 -3.88 -2.63
C MET A 291 1.23 -2.56 -1.92
N GLU A 292 1.99 -1.68 -2.55
CA GLU A 292 2.32 -0.38 -1.98
C GLU A 292 1.07 0.50 -1.85
N LEU A 293 0.23 0.53 -2.90
CA LEU A 293 -1.03 1.24 -2.87
C LEU A 293 -1.95 0.71 -1.75
N LEU A 294 -2.05 -0.60 -1.61
CA LEU A 294 -2.77 -1.28 -0.53
C LEU A 294 -2.24 -0.87 0.84
N LEU A 295 -0.93 -0.93 1.07
CA LEU A 295 -0.35 -0.60 2.37
C LEU A 295 -0.51 0.88 2.71
N GLN A 296 -0.37 1.76 1.72
CA GLN A 296 -0.62 3.20 1.90
C GLN A 296 -2.10 3.47 2.17
N MET A 297 -3.00 2.75 1.52
CA MET A 297 -4.44 2.83 1.82
C MET A 297 -4.74 2.34 3.23
N GLN A 298 -4.13 1.23 3.66
CA GLN A 298 -4.29 0.69 5.01
C GLN A 298 -3.82 1.69 6.07
N TYR A 299 -2.62 2.27 5.92
CA TYR A 299 -2.14 3.28 6.87
C TYR A 299 -2.99 4.54 6.88
N ALA A 300 -3.52 4.96 5.73
CA ALA A 300 -4.43 6.10 5.67
C ALA A 300 -5.76 5.81 6.40
N ILE A 301 -6.32 4.61 6.26
CA ILE A 301 -7.53 4.18 6.98
C ILE A 301 -7.26 4.06 8.49
N MET A 302 -6.12 3.50 8.91
CA MET A 302 -5.76 3.42 10.33
C MET A 302 -5.56 4.80 10.99
N ALA A 303 -4.97 5.74 10.26
CA ALA A 303 -4.78 7.10 10.76
C ALA A 303 -6.11 7.86 10.95
N THR A 304 -7.12 7.60 10.12
CA THR A 304 -8.44 8.23 10.29
C THR A 304 -9.26 7.60 11.40
N THR A 305 -9.21 6.27 11.58
CA THR A 305 -9.95 5.59 12.65
C THR A 305 -9.41 5.90 14.04
N THR A 306 -8.09 6.01 14.19
CA THR A 306 -7.45 6.40 15.45
C THR A 306 -7.77 7.84 15.85
N ALA A 307 -7.77 8.77 14.88
CA ALA A 307 -8.18 10.16 15.13
C ALA A 307 -9.64 10.27 15.61
N VAL A 308 -10.55 9.48 15.03
CA VAL A 308 -11.96 9.43 15.47
C VAL A 308 -12.07 8.88 16.89
N ALA A 309 -11.40 7.76 17.20
CA ALA A 309 -11.44 7.15 18.54
C ALA A 309 -10.87 8.07 19.64
N VAL A 310 -9.82 8.83 19.34
CA VAL A 310 -9.27 9.82 20.28
C VAL A 310 -10.24 10.99 20.46
N SER A 311 -10.85 11.50 19.37
CA SER A 311 -11.80 12.61 19.44
C SER A 311 -13.08 12.28 20.21
N THR A 312 -13.56 11.04 20.13
CA THR A 312 -14.73 10.59 20.90
C THR A 312 -14.39 10.37 22.36
N SER A 313 -13.17 9.91 22.66
CA SER A 313 -12.69 9.81 24.05
C SER A 313 -12.47 11.17 24.70
N SER A 314 -12.04 12.20 23.95
CA SER A 314 -11.83 13.56 24.46
C SER A 314 -13.10 14.40 24.53
N SER A 315 -14.20 13.95 23.92
CA SER A 315 -15.51 14.63 23.97
C SER A 315 -16.40 14.08 25.10
N SER A 316 -15.86 13.21 25.94
CA SER A 316 -16.57 12.56 27.05
C SER A 316 -16.15 13.11 28.43
N ASP A 317 -15.41 14.22 28.48
CA ASP A 317 -15.06 14.97 29.70
C ASP A 317 -15.70 16.37 29.67
#